data_AF-A0A438J4S8-F1
#
_entry.id   AF-A0A438J4S8-F1
#
_cell.length_a   1.000
_cell.length_b   1.000
_cell.length_c   1.000
_cell.angle_alpha   90.00
_cell.angle_beta   90.00
_cell.angle_gamma   90.00
#
_symmetry.space_group_name_H-M   'P 1'
#
loop_
_entity.id
_entity.type
_entity.pdbx_description
1 polymer ?
#
loop_
_entity_poly.entity_id
_entity_poly.type
_entity_poly.pdbx_seq_one_letter_code
_entity_poly.pdbx_strand_id
1 'polypeptide(L)'
;MKKSLLFFIILTLVFTFSLQFRAQAAPPLGPFVRHFSSLLKWTRSSSKAPHSDGHVLQFEDGYLVETVVEGNELGVVPHSIWVSEDGELFAVDAVKNNIVRITPPLSQYSRARLVAGSFQGHTGHVDGKPSDARFNGPKGVTMDDKGNVYVADTSNLAIRKIGDSGVTTIAGGKSNVAGYRDGPSEDAKFSSDFDVVYVRPTCSLLVVDRGNAALRQISLNQEDCDYQNSSISATGLDLMSYVFSSSSI
;
A
#
# COMPACT_ATOMS: atom_id res chain seq x y z
N MET A 1 63.82 -32.61 -38.85
CA MET A 1 63.89 -31.53 -39.86
C MET A 1 63.78 -30.19 -39.14
N LYS A 2 64.80 -29.33 -39.30
CA LYS A 2 64.82 -27.84 -39.31
C LYS A 2 63.62 -27.11 -38.67
N LYS A 3 63.72 -26.10 -37.80
CA LYS A 3 64.80 -25.21 -37.34
C LYS A 3 64.28 -24.43 -36.11
N SER A 4 65.18 -24.20 -35.16
CA SER A 4 65.11 -23.18 -34.10
C SER A 4 65.03 -21.75 -34.66
N LEU A 5 64.34 -20.84 -33.98
CA LEU A 5 64.87 -19.48 -33.74
C LEU A 5 64.11 -18.74 -32.62
N LEU A 6 64.86 -18.38 -31.57
CA LEU A 6 64.56 -17.28 -30.65
C LEU A 6 64.35 -15.96 -31.42
N PHE A 7 63.46 -15.10 -30.93
CA PHE A 7 63.66 -13.66 -31.07
C PHE A 7 63.11 -12.90 -29.84
N PHE A 8 64.01 -12.29 -29.09
CA PHE A 8 63.75 -11.24 -28.10
C PHE A 8 63.46 -9.95 -28.86
N ILE A 9 62.30 -9.30 -28.64
CA ILE A 9 62.11 -7.88 -29.01
C ILE A 9 61.45 -7.16 -27.84
N ILE A 10 62.27 -6.33 -27.20
CA ILE A 10 61.92 -5.21 -26.35
C ILE A 10 61.10 -4.23 -27.18
N LEU A 11 59.88 -3.88 -26.76
CA LEU A 11 59.18 -2.74 -27.31
C LEU A 11 58.71 -1.79 -26.21
N THR A 12 59.32 -0.62 -26.33
CA THR A 12 59.24 0.64 -25.60
C THR A 12 57.87 1.09 -25.11
N LEU A 13 57.90 1.53 -23.84
CA LEU A 13 56.95 2.40 -23.15
C LEU A 13 56.49 3.57 -24.04
N VAL A 14 55.20 3.64 -24.35
CA VAL A 14 54.57 4.88 -24.84
C VAL A 14 53.74 5.43 -23.69
N PHE A 15 54.27 6.46 -23.05
CA PHE A 15 53.63 7.21 -21.98
C PHE A 15 52.65 8.20 -22.63
N THR A 16 51.39 7.81 -22.81
CA THR A 16 50.34 8.76 -23.19
C THR A 16 49.88 9.52 -21.95
N PHE A 17 50.34 10.77 -21.84
CA PHE A 17 49.91 11.72 -20.82
C PHE A 17 48.50 12.21 -21.16
N SER A 18 47.47 11.45 -20.78
CA SER A 18 46.09 11.93 -20.79
C SER A 18 45.82 12.65 -19.46
N LEU A 19 45.76 13.98 -19.51
CA LEU A 19 45.21 14.84 -18.46
C LEU A 19 43.72 14.50 -18.26
N GLN A 20 43.44 13.55 -17.39
CA GLN A 20 42.09 13.35 -16.88
C GLN A 20 41.92 14.19 -15.62
N PHE A 21 41.05 15.20 -15.72
CA PHE A 21 40.54 15.94 -14.58
C PHE A 21 39.95 14.97 -13.56
N ARG A 22 40.64 14.83 -12.44
CA ARG A 22 40.13 14.12 -11.27
C ARG A 22 39.07 15.02 -10.62
N ALA A 23 37.80 14.75 -10.90
CA ALA A 23 36.73 15.24 -10.04
C ALA A 23 36.85 14.47 -8.72
N GLN A 24 37.46 15.11 -7.72
CA GLN A 24 37.60 14.57 -6.38
C GLN A 24 36.20 14.56 -5.75
N ALA A 25 35.54 13.40 -5.73
CA ALA A 25 34.41 13.18 -4.84
C ALA A 25 34.93 13.30 -3.40
N ALA A 26 34.31 14.20 -2.63
CA ALA A 26 34.56 14.33 -1.20
C ALA A 26 34.32 12.97 -0.51
N PRO A 27 35.07 12.65 0.56
CA PRO A 27 34.85 11.41 1.30
C PRO A 27 33.42 11.38 1.85
N PRO A 28 32.76 10.20 1.95
CA PRO A 28 31.45 10.11 2.55
C PRO A 28 31.60 10.47 4.03
N LEU A 29 31.04 11.62 4.41
CA LEU A 29 30.71 11.90 5.79
C LEU A 29 29.75 10.80 6.26
N GLY A 30 30.10 10.11 7.34
CA GLY A 30 29.26 9.08 7.96
C GLY A 30 27.87 9.62 8.35
N PRO A 31 26.96 8.74 8.82
CA PRO A 31 25.56 9.11 9.02
C PRO A 31 25.45 10.15 10.13
N PHE A 32 25.35 11.42 9.73
CA PHE A 32 25.08 12.52 10.65
C PHE A 32 23.58 12.51 10.91
N VAL A 33 23.21 11.90 12.04
CA VAL A 33 21.86 11.92 12.60
C VAL A 33 21.37 13.37 12.66
N ARG A 34 20.36 13.72 11.87
CA ARG A 34 19.59 14.96 12.04
C ARG A 34 18.20 14.60 12.56
N HIS A 35 18.15 14.20 13.82
CA HIS A 35 16.92 14.28 14.59
C HIS A 35 16.78 15.74 15.03
N PHE A 36 16.06 16.55 14.26
CA PHE A 36 15.57 17.84 14.75
C PHE A 36 14.07 17.67 15.00
N SER A 37 13.68 17.70 16.28
CA SER A 37 12.34 18.05 16.68
C SER A 37 12.07 19.48 16.18
N SER A 38 11.32 19.60 15.09
CA SER A 38 10.92 20.85 14.44
C SER A 38 9.89 21.66 15.26
N LEU A 39 9.86 21.51 16.58
CA LEU A 39 8.96 22.24 17.49
C LEU A 39 9.53 23.58 17.97
N LEU A 40 10.43 24.22 17.20
CA LEU A 40 10.84 25.59 17.51
C LEU A 40 10.34 26.60 16.48
N LYS A 41 9.27 27.28 16.90
CA LYS A 41 8.91 28.67 16.60
C LYS A 41 8.35 28.94 15.20
N TRP A 42 7.02 28.83 15.09
CA TRP A 42 6.28 29.66 14.15
C TRP A 42 5.28 30.53 14.91
N THR A 43 5.74 31.73 15.28
CA THR A 43 4.84 32.78 15.78
C THR A 43 4.06 33.33 14.59
N ARG A 44 2.74 33.11 14.61
CA ARG A 44 1.76 33.65 13.66
C ARG A 44 1.97 35.14 13.45
N SER A 45 2.38 35.54 12.25
CA SER A 45 2.20 36.91 11.76
C SER A 45 1.14 36.87 10.67
N SER A 46 -0.08 37.26 11.02
CA SER A 46 -1.13 37.52 10.05
C SER A 46 -0.77 38.81 9.31
N SER A 47 -0.38 38.70 8.05
CA SER A 47 -0.31 39.87 7.15
C SER A 47 -1.41 39.76 6.10
N LYS A 48 -2.35 40.72 6.14
CA LYS A 48 -3.34 41.04 5.09
C LYS A 48 -2.79 40.80 3.69
N ALA A 49 -3.53 40.06 2.86
CA ALA A 49 -3.24 39.90 1.44
C ALA A 49 -3.64 41.17 0.64
N PRO A 50 -2.84 41.60 -0.36
CA PRO A 50 -3.27 42.60 -1.32
C PRO A 50 -4.27 42.01 -2.31
N HIS A 51 -5.20 42.86 -2.75
CA HIS A 51 -6.21 42.57 -3.75
C HIS A 51 -5.52 42.35 -5.11
N SER A 52 -5.62 41.14 -5.67
CA SER A 52 -5.15 40.83 -7.03
C SER A 52 -6.28 40.16 -7.79
N ASP A 53 -6.73 40.84 -8.85
CA ASP A 53 -7.49 40.26 -9.94
C ASP A 53 -6.65 39.16 -10.61
N GLY A 54 -7.16 37.94 -10.64
CA GLY A 54 -6.49 36.76 -11.19
C GLY A 54 -6.74 35.54 -10.30
N HIS A 55 -6.87 34.35 -10.91
CA HIS A 55 -6.92 33.08 -10.19
C HIS A 55 -5.57 32.80 -9.49
N VAL A 56 -5.26 33.56 -8.45
CA VAL A 56 -4.07 33.38 -7.62
C VAL A 56 -4.39 32.24 -6.65
N LEU A 57 -3.57 31.18 -6.72
CA LEU A 57 -3.61 30.08 -5.79
C LEU A 57 -3.45 30.61 -4.36
N GLN A 58 -4.42 30.36 -3.49
CA GLN A 58 -4.39 30.72 -2.08
C GLN A 58 -4.19 29.45 -1.25
N PHE A 59 -3.12 29.40 -0.47
CA PHE A 59 -2.87 28.31 0.47
C PHE A 59 -3.54 28.62 1.82
N GLU A 60 -4.09 27.59 2.45
CA GLU A 60 -4.56 27.66 3.83
C GLU A 60 -3.35 27.50 4.78
N ASP A 61 -3.24 28.39 5.78
CA ASP A 61 -2.18 28.32 6.79
C ASP A 61 -2.42 27.16 7.78
N GLY A 62 -1.35 26.50 8.22
CA GLY A 62 -1.40 25.51 9.30
C GLY A 62 -1.17 24.06 8.88
N TYR A 63 -1.02 23.79 7.58
CA TYR A 63 -0.61 22.48 7.07
C TYR A 63 0.91 22.39 6.92
N LEU A 64 1.51 21.36 7.51
CA LEU A 64 2.93 21.04 7.39
C LEU A 64 3.10 19.66 6.77
N VAL A 65 4.05 19.54 5.84
CA VAL A 65 4.42 18.27 5.21
C VAL A 65 5.80 17.88 5.73
N GLU A 66 5.88 16.74 6.41
CA GLU A 66 7.14 16.16 6.89
C GLU A 66 7.32 14.74 6.34
N THR A 67 8.54 14.41 5.93
CA THR A 67 8.92 13.03 5.65
C THR A 67 9.15 12.32 6.97
N VAL A 68 8.26 11.40 7.33
CA VAL A 68 8.33 10.64 8.60
C VAL A 68 9.23 9.40 8.51
N VAL A 69 9.37 8.83 7.31
CA VAL A 69 10.27 7.72 6.99
C VAL A 69 10.49 7.64 5.48
N GLU A 70 11.70 7.30 5.03
CA GLU A 70 11.96 7.03 3.61
C GLU A 70 11.60 5.60 3.23
N GLY A 71 10.96 5.40 2.08
CA GLY A 71 10.59 4.05 1.59
C GLY A 71 11.80 3.13 1.40
N ASN A 72 12.93 3.68 0.96
CA ASN A 72 14.18 2.93 0.81
C ASN A 72 14.68 2.37 2.16
N GLU A 73 14.54 3.12 3.25
CA GLU A 73 14.89 2.68 4.61
C GLU A 73 13.94 1.59 5.11
N LEU A 74 12.65 1.67 4.75
CA LEU A 74 11.66 0.61 5.00
C LEU A 74 11.90 -0.66 4.16
N GLY A 75 12.69 -0.54 3.09
CA GLY A 75 12.87 -1.58 2.08
C GLY A 75 11.63 -1.79 1.20
N VAL A 76 10.80 -0.76 1.02
CA VAL A 76 9.52 -0.80 0.31
C VAL A 76 9.36 0.44 -0.56
N VAL A 77 8.83 0.29 -1.77
CA VAL A 77 8.37 1.43 -2.58
C VAL A 77 6.86 1.54 -2.42
N PRO A 78 6.35 2.38 -1.49
CA PRO A 78 4.93 2.41 -1.17
C PRO A 78 4.12 2.99 -2.34
N HIS A 79 3.06 2.30 -2.76
CA HIS A 79 2.08 2.78 -3.74
C HIS A 79 0.82 3.34 -3.07
N SER A 80 0.25 2.56 -2.16
CA SER A 80 -0.93 2.91 -1.38
C SER A 80 -0.77 2.38 0.03
N ILE A 81 -1.55 2.93 0.95
CA ILE A 81 -1.54 2.58 2.36
C ILE A 81 -2.97 2.53 2.89
N TRP A 82 -3.22 1.57 3.75
CA TRP A 82 -4.43 1.51 4.56
C TRP A 82 -4.06 1.54 6.04
N VAL A 83 -4.84 2.24 6.84
CA VAL A 83 -4.62 2.42 8.27
C VAL A 83 -5.70 1.66 9.03
N SER A 84 -5.27 0.78 9.90
CA SER A 84 -6.15 0.03 10.81
C SER A 84 -6.64 0.87 11.98
N GLU A 85 -7.69 0.39 12.66
CA GLU A 85 -8.22 1.06 13.85
C GLU A 85 -7.20 1.11 15.01
N ASP A 86 -6.28 0.14 15.10
CA ASP A 86 -5.16 0.11 16.03
C ASP A 86 -3.95 0.94 15.55
N GLY A 87 -4.03 1.53 14.36
CA GLY A 87 -3.01 2.42 13.80
C GLY A 87 -1.91 1.72 13.00
N GLU A 88 -1.89 0.39 12.93
CA GLU A 88 -1.01 -0.36 12.02
C GLU A 88 -1.29 0.02 10.56
N LEU A 89 -0.21 0.10 9.78
CA LEU A 89 -0.27 0.51 8.39
C LEU A 89 -0.05 -0.71 7.48
N PHE A 90 -0.90 -0.86 6.48
CA PHE A 90 -0.78 -1.89 5.45
C PHE A 90 -0.47 -1.21 4.12
N ALA A 91 0.74 -1.39 3.61
CA ALA A 91 1.20 -0.75 2.39
C ALA A 91 1.35 -1.75 1.26
N VAL A 92 1.13 -1.25 0.05
CA VAL A 92 1.39 -1.97 -1.20
C VAL A 92 2.78 -1.60 -1.70
N ASP A 93 3.67 -2.58 -1.87
CA ASP A 93 4.98 -2.40 -2.49
C ASP A 93 4.86 -2.46 -4.02
N ALA A 94 5.08 -1.33 -4.68
CA ALA A 94 4.97 -1.17 -6.13
C ALA A 94 6.00 -2.00 -6.91
N VAL A 95 7.18 -2.25 -6.33
CA VAL A 95 8.29 -2.89 -7.03
C VAL A 95 8.33 -4.38 -6.71
N LYS A 96 8.17 -4.77 -5.45
CA LYS A 96 8.20 -6.18 -5.04
C LYS A 96 6.85 -6.87 -5.15
N ASN A 97 5.78 -6.13 -5.48
CA ASN A 97 4.42 -6.66 -5.61
C ASN A 97 3.96 -7.39 -4.34
N ASN A 98 4.29 -6.80 -3.19
CA ASN A 98 4.03 -7.37 -1.87
C ASN A 98 3.06 -6.49 -1.10
N ILE A 99 2.33 -7.11 -0.17
CA ILE A 99 1.62 -6.41 0.89
C ILE A 99 2.46 -6.48 2.14
N VAL A 100 2.70 -5.33 2.75
CA VAL A 100 3.56 -5.21 3.93
C VAL A 100 2.84 -4.49 5.05
N ARG A 101 3.19 -4.83 6.29
CA ARG A 101 2.75 -4.15 7.50
C ARG A 101 3.87 -3.27 8.01
N ILE A 102 3.54 -2.04 8.38
CA ILE A 102 4.45 -1.10 9.04
C ILE A 102 3.80 -0.71 10.36
N THR A 103 4.48 -1.02 11.46
CA THR A 103 4.03 -0.71 12.82
C THR A 103 4.51 0.68 13.21
N PRO A 104 3.62 1.63 13.53
CA PRO A 104 4.01 2.91 14.12
C PRO A 104 4.65 2.74 15.52
N PRO A 105 5.32 3.78 16.05
CA PRO A 105 5.54 5.09 15.43
C PRO A 105 6.48 5.02 14.21
N LEU A 106 6.21 5.85 13.20
CA LEU A 106 7.07 5.97 12.04
C LEU A 106 8.35 6.75 12.40
N SER A 107 9.49 6.21 11.99
CA SER A 107 10.81 6.82 12.15
C SER A 107 11.78 6.22 11.14
N GLN A 108 12.98 6.77 11.06
CA GLN A 108 14.10 6.20 10.29
C GLN A 108 14.49 4.75 10.69
N TYR A 109 13.99 4.25 11.84
CA TYR A 109 14.22 2.87 12.31
C TYR A 109 13.02 1.95 12.05
N SER A 110 11.94 2.46 11.48
CA SER A 110 10.78 1.65 11.11
C SER A 110 11.19 0.61 10.08
N ARG A 111 10.50 -0.53 10.10
CA ARG A 111 10.71 -1.63 9.16
C ARG A 111 9.37 -2.15 8.65
N ALA A 112 9.32 -2.48 7.38
CA ALA A 112 8.19 -3.18 6.81
C ALA A 112 8.31 -4.69 7.08
N ARG A 113 7.19 -5.33 7.41
CA ARG A 113 7.08 -6.78 7.58
C ARG A 113 6.20 -7.35 6.48
N LEU A 114 6.65 -8.41 5.81
CA LEU A 114 5.85 -9.07 4.79
C LEU A 114 4.54 -9.61 5.41
N VAL A 115 3.41 -9.20 4.84
CA VAL A 115 2.09 -9.76 5.13
C VAL A 115 1.82 -10.90 4.15
N ALA A 116 1.91 -10.60 2.86
CA ALA A 116 1.77 -11.59 1.79
C ALA A 116 2.56 -11.19 0.54
N GLY A 117 2.95 -12.19 -0.24
CA GLY A 117 3.70 -12.05 -1.49
C GLY A 117 5.02 -12.81 -1.46
N SER A 118 5.96 -12.43 -2.33
CA SER A 118 7.26 -13.08 -2.45
C SER A 118 8.35 -12.30 -1.74
N PHE A 119 9.10 -12.96 -0.85
CA PHE A 119 10.32 -12.36 -0.28
C PHE A 119 11.35 -11.98 -1.35
N GLN A 120 11.37 -12.70 -2.47
CA GLN A 120 12.25 -12.44 -3.61
C GLN A 120 11.67 -11.42 -4.61
N GLY A 121 10.44 -10.94 -4.39
CA GLY A 121 9.76 -9.98 -5.27
C GLY A 121 9.23 -10.58 -6.58
N HIS A 122 9.04 -11.90 -6.64
CA HIS A 122 8.46 -12.55 -7.83
C HIS A 122 7.00 -12.15 -8.02
N THR A 123 6.66 -11.75 -9.24
CA THR A 123 5.28 -11.47 -9.65
C THR A 123 4.56 -12.72 -10.12
N GLY A 124 3.23 -12.72 -10.06
CA GLY A 124 2.40 -13.77 -10.65
C GLY A 124 1.00 -13.78 -10.07
N HIS A 125 0.19 -14.75 -10.48
CA HIS A 125 -1.15 -15.00 -9.95
C HIS A 125 -1.16 -16.35 -9.23
N VAL A 126 -0.77 -16.35 -7.95
CA VAL A 126 -0.65 -17.58 -7.15
C VAL A 126 -1.34 -17.37 -5.80
N ASP A 127 -2.34 -18.20 -5.52
CA ASP A 127 -3.00 -18.33 -4.23
C ASP A 127 -2.25 -19.32 -3.32
N GLY A 128 -2.55 -19.32 -2.02
CA GLY A 128 -1.96 -20.24 -1.04
C GLY A 128 -1.41 -19.53 0.20
N LYS A 129 -0.39 -20.09 0.84
CA LYS A 129 0.20 -19.50 2.05
C LYS A 129 0.70 -18.06 1.77
N PRO A 130 0.62 -17.12 2.73
CA PRO A 130 0.99 -15.74 2.49
C PRO A 130 2.40 -15.54 1.90
N SER A 131 3.39 -16.34 2.30
CA SER A 131 4.77 -16.29 1.76
C SER A 131 4.94 -16.90 0.36
N ASP A 132 4.00 -17.75 -0.04
CA ASP A 132 4.04 -18.51 -1.29
C ASP A 132 3.16 -17.86 -2.36
N ALA A 133 2.19 -17.04 -1.93
CA ALA A 133 1.34 -16.25 -2.79
C ALA A 133 2.14 -15.27 -3.64
N ARG A 134 1.61 -14.95 -4.82
CA ARG A 134 2.19 -13.99 -5.76
C ARG A 134 1.10 -13.02 -6.21
N PHE A 135 1.47 -11.75 -6.31
CA PHE A 135 0.67 -10.68 -6.87
C PHE A 135 1.37 -10.11 -8.10
N ASN A 136 0.66 -9.31 -8.89
CA ASN A 136 1.19 -8.63 -10.07
C ASN A 136 0.54 -7.26 -10.22
N GLY A 137 1.31 -6.22 -9.95
CA GLY A 137 0.83 -4.83 -9.91
C GLY A 137 -0.32 -4.63 -8.92
N PRO A 138 -0.21 -5.04 -7.64
CA PRO A 138 -1.20 -4.63 -6.66
C PRO A 138 -1.20 -3.09 -6.55
N LYS A 139 -2.38 -2.49 -6.42
CA LYS A 139 -2.53 -1.02 -6.30
C LYS A 139 -3.38 -0.59 -5.12
N GLY A 140 -4.40 -1.37 -4.80
CA GLY A 140 -5.36 -1.10 -3.73
C GLY A 140 -5.23 -2.07 -2.58
N VAL A 141 -5.45 -1.59 -1.35
CA VAL A 141 -5.50 -2.42 -0.15
C VAL A 141 -6.55 -1.86 0.82
N THR A 142 -7.37 -2.76 1.40
CA THR A 142 -8.36 -2.43 2.43
C THR A 142 -8.49 -3.62 3.38
N MET A 143 -9.14 -3.44 4.52
CA MET A 143 -9.39 -4.51 5.49
C MET A 143 -10.86 -4.56 5.89
N ASP A 144 -11.37 -5.75 6.22
CA ASP A 144 -12.64 -5.90 6.91
C ASP A 144 -12.50 -5.86 8.44
N ASP A 145 -13.62 -6.01 9.14
CA ASP A 145 -13.71 -5.95 10.59
C ASP A 145 -13.09 -7.15 11.31
N LYS A 146 -12.79 -8.24 10.58
CA LYS A 146 -12.11 -9.42 11.12
C LYS A 146 -10.61 -9.41 10.85
N GLY A 147 -10.11 -8.41 10.14
CA GLY A 147 -8.71 -8.29 9.80
C GLY A 147 -8.32 -8.99 8.50
N ASN A 148 -9.27 -9.47 7.68
CA ASN A 148 -8.91 -9.95 6.35
C ASN A 148 -8.54 -8.76 5.47
N VAL A 149 -7.45 -8.89 4.73
CA VAL A 149 -6.95 -7.84 3.84
C VAL A 149 -7.36 -8.14 2.41
N TYR A 150 -8.01 -7.18 1.76
CA TYR A 150 -8.41 -7.27 0.36
C TYR A 150 -7.49 -6.41 -0.50
N VAL A 151 -7.07 -6.96 -1.64
CA VAL A 151 -6.06 -6.37 -2.51
C VAL A 151 -6.60 -6.28 -3.93
N ALA A 152 -6.48 -5.10 -4.54
CA ALA A 152 -6.69 -4.91 -5.97
C ALA A 152 -5.41 -5.28 -6.73
N ASP A 153 -5.37 -6.49 -7.27
CA ASP A 153 -4.22 -7.09 -7.97
C ASP A 153 -4.33 -6.83 -9.48
N THR A 154 -3.96 -5.61 -9.88
CA THR A 154 -4.49 -5.00 -11.11
C THR A 154 -3.98 -5.61 -12.40
N SER A 155 -2.73 -6.07 -12.45
CA SER A 155 -2.22 -6.76 -13.65
C SER A 155 -2.70 -8.21 -13.73
N ASN A 156 -3.16 -8.79 -12.62
CA ASN A 156 -3.87 -10.07 -12.61
C ASN A 156 -5.39 -9.91 -12.79
N LEU A 157 -5.91 -8.67 -12.87
CA LEU A 157 -7.34 -8.40 -13.08
C LEU A 157 -8.22 -9.07 -12.01
N ALA A 158 -7.74 -9.10 -10.77
CA ALA A 158 -8.33 -9.86 -9.69
C ALA A 158 -8.46 -9.04 -8.40
N ILE A 159 -9.49 -9.36 -7.61
CA ILE A 159 -9.58 -8.98 -6.20
C ILE A 159 -9.12 -10.19 -5.39
N ARG A 160 -8.09 -9.98 -4.57
CA ARG A 160 -7.48 -11.01 -3.73
C ARG A 160 -7.84 -10.76 -2.27
N LYS A 161 -7.98 -11.82 -1.49
CA LYS A 161 -8.19 -11.77 -0.03
C LYS A 161 -7.03 -12.46 0.66
N ILE A 162 -6.52 -11.86 1.73
CA ILE A 162 -5.54 -12.42 2.65
C ILE A 162 -6.30 -12.64 3.97
N GLY A 163 -6.56 -13.88 4.32
CA GLY A 163 -7.20 -14.26 5.58
C GLY A 163 -6.46 -15.39 6.28
N ASP A 164 -7.09 -15.97 7.29
CA ASP A 164 -6.49 -17.04 8.12
C ASP A 164 -6.10 -18.29 7.32
N SER A 165 -6.83 -18.60 6.25
CA SER A 165 -6.53 -19.74 5.36
C SER A 165 -5.42 -19.44 4.33
N GLY A 166 -4.94 -18.19 4.28
CA GLY A 166 -3.96 -17.72 3.32
C GLY A 166 -4.53 -16.72 2.32
N VAL A 167 -3.89 -16.64 1.16
CA VAL A 167 -4.29 -15.78 0.04
C VAL A 167 -5.19 -16.54 -0.92
N THR A 168 -6.33 -15.96 -1.25
CA THR A 168 -7.30 -16.49 -2.22
C THR A 168 -7.74 -15.42 -3.21
N THR A 169 -8.25 -15.85 -4.36
CA THR A 169 -8.90 -14.98 -5.34
C THR A 169 -10.41 -15.00 -5.13
N ILE A 170 -11.01 -13.84 -4.87
CA ILE A 170 -12.45 -13.76 -4.55
C ILE A 170 -13.30 -13.22 -5.71
N ALA A 171 -12.69 -12.58 -6.71
CA ALA A 171 -13.35 -12.16 -7.94
C ALA A 171 -12.31 -11.87 -9.04
N GLY A 172 -12.64 -12.15 -10.30
CA GLY A 172 -11.76 -11.89 -11.44
C GLY A 172 -10.63 -12.91 -11.57
N GLY A 173 -9.58 -12.56 -12.33
CA GLY A 173 -8.35 -13.36 -12.46
C GLY A 173 -8.42 -14.63 -13.31
N LYS A 174 -9.62 -15.13 -13.65
CA LYS A 174 -9.78 -16.34 -14.50
C LYS A 174 -9.22 -16.19 -15.92
N SER A 175 -9.17 -14.96 -16.42
CA SER A 175 -8.60 -14.61 -17.72
C SER A 175 -7.61 -13.45 -17.54
N ASN A 176 -6.52 -13.49 -18.29
CA ASN A 176 -5.54 -12.41 -18.38
C ASN A 176 -5.97 -11.27 -19.33
N VAL A 177 -7.24 -11.24 -19.73
CA VAL A 177 -7.80 -10.22 -20.64
C VAL A 177 -8.73 -9.32 -19.85
N ALA A 178 -8.36 -8.03 -19.78
CA ALA A 178 -9.16 -6.99 -19.17
C ALA A 178 -10.55 -6.92 -19.84
N GLY A 179 -11.56 -6.54 -19.07
CA GLY A 179 -12.91 -6.40 -19.61
C GLY A 179 -13.89 -5.85 -18.60
N TYR A 180 -15.16 -5.83 -18.99
CA TYR A 180 -16.25 -5.34 -18.17
C TYR A 180 -17.39 -6.34 -18.23
N ARG A 181 -17.47 -7.19 -17.21
CA ARG A 181 -18.51 -8.21 -17.08
C ARG A 181 -18.84 -8.43 -15.62
N ASP A 182 -20.12 -8.33 -15.28
CA ASP A 182 -20.66 -8.72 -13.98
C ASP A 182 -21.03 -10.20 -13.95
N GLY A 183 -21.38 -10.72 -12.77
CA GLY A 183 -21.82 -12.09 -12.57
C GLY A 183 -21.15 -12.73 -11.37
N PRO A 184 -21.17 -14.08 -11.28
CA PRO A 184 -20.42 -14.82 -10.27
C PRO A 184 -18.95 -14.42 -10.25
N SER A 185 -18.29 -14.56 -9.08
CA SER A 185 -16.90 -14.17 -8.85
C SER A 185 -15.92 -14.60 -9.95
N GLU A 186 -16.02 -15.84 -10.41
CA GLU A 186 -15.13 -16.40 -11.43
C GLU A 186 -15.39 -15.86 -12.85
N ASP A 187 -16.57 -15.28 -13.07
CA ASP A 187 -16.97 -14.72 -14.35
C ASP A 187 -16.78 -13.20 -14.42
N ALA A 188 -16.71 -12.52 -13.27
CA ALA A 188 -16.46 -11.10 -13.23
C ALA A 188 -15.16 -10.73 -13.96
N LYS A 189 -15.18 -9.66 -14.76
CA LYS A 189 -13.99 -9.11 -15.43
C LYS A 189 -13.81 -7.65 -15.06
N PHE A 190 -12.59 -7.26 -14.72
CA PHE A 190 -12.20 -5.89 -14.39
C PHE A 190 -11.28 -5.30 -15.46
N SER A 191 -11.13 -3.98 -15.49
CA SER A 191 -10.06 -3.34 -16.26
C SER A 191 -8.69 -3.57 -15.60
N SER A 192 -7.62 -3.05 -16.17
CA SER A 192 -6.29 -3.03 -15.53
C SER A 192 -6.06 -1.80 -14.64
N ASP A 193 -7.08 -0.94 -14.48
CA ASP A 193 -7.01 0.22 -13.60
C ASP A 193 -8.23 0.26 -12.67
N PHE A 194 -8.07 -0.38 -11.52
CA PHE A 194 -9.07 -0.39 -10.47
C PHE A 194 -8.45 -0.29 -9.07
N ASP A 195 -9.29 0.00 -8.10
CA ASP A 195 -8.96 0.06 -6.67
C ASP A 195 -10.11 -0.56 -5.86
N VAL A 196 -9.91 -0.79 -4.57
CA VAL A 196 -10.87 -1.48 -3.70
C VAL A 196 -11.03 -0.77 -2.35
N VAL A 197 -12.28 -0.66 -1.90
CA VAL A 197 -12.66 -0.03 -0.63
C VAL A 197 -13.66 -0.93 0.11
N TYR A 198 -13.43 -1.20 1.39
CA TYR A 198 -14.40 -1.91 2.22
C TYR A 198 -15.49 -0.97 2.74
N VAL A 199 -16.74 -1.42 2.69
CA VAL A 199 -17.92 -0.69 3.16
C VAL A 199 -18.59 -1.48 4.28
N ARG A 200 -18.08 -1.28 5.51
CA ARG A 200 -18.53 -1.92 6.76
C ARG A 200 -20.06 -2.06 6.88
N PRO A 201 -20.87 -1.00 6.76
CA PRO A 201 -22.32 -1.11 7.01
C PRO A 201 -23.08 -2.07 6.08
N THR A 202 -22.48 -2.43 4.94
CA THR A 202 -23.11 -3.29 3.93
C THR A 202 -22.41 -4.64 3.75
N CYS A 203 -21.34 -4.91 4.52
CA CYS A 203 -20.50 -6.09 4.34
C CYS A 203 -20.11 -6.30 2.87
N SER A 204 -19.55 -5.26 2.24
CA SER A 204 -19.22 -5.31 0.81
C SER A 204 -17.91 -4.60 0.49
N LEU A 205 -17.32 -4.94 -0.65
CA LEU A 205 -16.26 -4.18 -1.28
C LEU A 205 -16.84 -3.34 -2.41
N LEU A 206 -16.45 -2.08 -2.48
CA LEU A 206 -16.58 -1.26 -3.68
C LEU A 206 -15.28 -1.32 -4.47
N VAL A 207 -15.39 -1.76 -5.72
CA VAL A 207 -14.32 -1.72 -6.70
C VAL A 207 -14.49 -0.47 -7.55
N VAL A 208 -13.50 0.42 -7.47
CA VAL A 208 -13.43 1.63 -8.28
C VAL A 208 -12.74 1.27 -9.60
N ASP A 209 -13.49 0.75 -10.56
CA ASP A 209 -13.00 0.25 -11.84
C ASP A 209 -12.88 1.40 -12.86
N ARG A 210 -11.85 2.24 -12.68
CA ARG A 210 -11.60 3.47 -13.45
C ARG A 210 -11.50 3.21 -14.94
N GLY A 211 -10.82 2.14 -15.35
CA GLY A 211 -10.67 1.79 -16.77
C GLY A 211 -12.00 1.45 -17.45
N ASN A 212 -13.02 1.09 -16.68
CA ASN A 212 -14.38 0.84 -17.15
C ASN A 212 -15.37 1.96 -16.78
N ALA A 213 -14.90 3.07 -16.20
CA ALA A 213 -15.73 4.17 -15.69
C ALA A 213 -16.88 3.70 -14.76
N ALA A 214 -16.62 2.69 -13.92
CA ALA A 214 -17.64 2.03 -13.11
C ALA A 214 -17.27 1.95 -11.62
N LEU A 215 -18.28 2.09 -10.76
CA LEU A 215 -18.24 1.62 -9.38
C LEU A 215 -18.95 0.27 -9.33
N ARG A 216 -18.29 -0.73 -8.76
CA ARG A 216 -18.81 -2.11 -8.76
C ARG A 216 -18.80 -2.63 -7.34
N GLN A 217 -19.79 -3.46 -6.99
CA GLN A 217 -19.92 -3.99 -5.64
C GLN A 217 -19.66 -5.49 -5.64
N ILE A 218 -18.91 -5.96 -4.65
CA ILE A 218 -18.78 -7.37 -4.30
C ILE A 218 -19.36 -7.53 -2.90
N SER A 219 -20.51 -8.19 -2.78
CA SER A 219 -21.03 -8.58 -1.46
C SER A 219 -20.12 -9.65 -0.86
N LEU A 220 -19.68 -9.45 0.37
CA LEU A 220 -18.83 -10.39 1.08
C LEU A 220 -19.68 -11.44 1.80
N ASN A 221 -19.04 -12.54 2.19
CA ASN A 221 -19.67 -13.50 3.07
C ASN A 221 -19.87 -12.86 4.46
N GLN A 222 -21.00 -13.14 5.10
CA GLN A 222 -21.30 -12.58 6.42
C GLN A 222 -20.22 -12.93 7.46
N GLU A 223 -19.61 -14.11 7.34
CA GLU A 223 -18.52 -14.56 8.19
C GLU A 223 -17.25 -13.69 8.13
N ASP A 224 -17.08 -12.86 7.08
CA ASP A 224 -15.98 -11.91 6.94
C ASP A 224 -16.24 -10.61 7.70
N CYS A 225 -17.51 -10.34 8.02
CA CYS A 225 -17.96 -9.09 8.63
C CYS A 225 -18.51 -9.28 10.06
N ASP A 226 -18.87 -10.51 10.44
CA ASP A 226 -19.35 -10.82 11.78
C ASP A 226 -18.23 -10.64 12.80
N TYR A 227 -18.22 -9.46 13.43
CA TYR A 227 -17.46 -9.21 14.63
C TYR A 227 -18.12 -9.97 15.77
N GLN A 228 -17.45 -10.99 16.34
CA GLN A 228 -17.93 -11.59 17.59
C GLN A 228 -17.83 -10.53 18.69
N ASN A 229 -18.95 -9.85 18.94
CA ASN A 229 -19.14 -9.05 20.13
C ASN A 229 -19.29 -10.00 21.32
N SER A 230 -18.19 -10.55 21.81
CA SER A 230 -18.16 -11.29 23.07
C SER A 230 -18.23 -10.32 24.26
N SER A 231 -19.35 -9.59 24.37
CA SER A 231 -19.94 -9.05 25.61
C SER A 231 -21.00 -7.98 25.31
N ILE A 232 -22.23 -8.41 25.03
CA ILE A 232 -23.42 -8.02 25.80
C ILE A 232 -24.37 -9.20 25.69
N SER A 233 -24.57 -9.86 26.84
CA SER A 233 -25.45 -10.99 27.01
C SER A 233 -26.86 -10.60 26.58
N ALA A 234 -27.36 -11.21 25.50
CA ALA A 234 -28.80 -11.25 25.21
C ALA A 234 -29.49 -12.16 26.23
N THR A 235 -29.48 -11.73 27.49
CA THR A 235 -30.30 -12.26 28.57
C THR A 235 -30.84 -11.09 29.38
N GLY A 236 -31.84 -10.43 28.80
CA GLY A 236 -32.73 -9.50 29.47
C GLY A 236 -34.10 -9.70 28.83
N LEU A 237 -34.83 -10.67 29.36
CA LEU A 237 -36.09 -11.18 28.85
C LEU A 237 -37.15 -10.10 28.62
N ASP A 238 -37.96 -10.42 27.62
CA ASP A 238 -39.32 -10.02 27.32
C ASP A 238 -40.23 -9.69 28.54
N LEU A 239 -41.29 -8.92 28.26
CA LEU A 239 -42.50 -8.62 29.07
C LEU A 239 -42.45 -7.45 30.07
N MET A 240 -43.04 -6.32 29.66
CA MET A 240 -44.16 -5.73 30.42
C MET A 240 -45.04 -4.87 29.50
N SER A 241 -46.11 -5.50 28.99
CA SER A 241 -47.42 -4.85 28.96
C SER A 241 -47.78 -4.45 30.39
N TYR A 242 -48.17 -3.20 30.66
CA TYR A 242 -49.17 -2.79 31.67
C TYR A 242 -49.23 -1.26 31.75
N VAL A 243 -50.36 -0.72 31.29
CA VAL A 243 -51.17 0.33 31.93
C VAL A 243 -50.54 1.71 32.18
N PHE A 244 -50.98 2.68 31.37
CA PHE A 244 -51.33 4.01 31.89
C PHE A 244 -52.85 4.12 31.94
N SER A 245 -53.39 4.16 33.15
CA SER A 245 -54.74 4.63 33.47
C SER A 245 -54.65 5.59 34.65
N SER A 246 -55.55 6.58 34.65
CA SER A 246 -55.90 7.55 35.69
C SER A 246 -54.94 8.75 35.89
N SER A 247 -55.37 10.02 36.01
CA SER A 247 -56.70 10.67 35.99
C SER A 247 -56.55 12.21 36.00
N SER A 248 -57.57 12.90 35.46
CA SER A 248 -58.12 14.24 35.81
C SER A 248 -57.35 15.53 35.48
N ILE A 249 -57.92 16.38 34.60
CA ILE A 249 -58.91 17.46 34.90
C ILE A 249 -59.87 17.55 33.70
#